data_AF-A0A7Y7C8J8-F1
#
_entry.id   AF-A0A7Y7C8J8-F1
#
_cell.length_a   1.000
_cell.length_b   1.000
_cell.length_c   1.000
_cell.angle_alpha   90.00
_cell.angle_beta   90.00
_cell.angle_gamma   90.00
#
_symmetry.space_group_name_H-M   'P 1'
#
loop_
_entity.id
_entity.type
_entity.pdbx_description
1 polymer ?
#
loop_
_entity_poly.entity_id
_entity_poly.type
_entity_poly.pdbx_seq_one_letter_code
_entity_poly.pdbx_strand_id
1 'polypeptide(L)'
;MSKSWNVVMCSLASLWMACSGGLEDPTQPDPAGEMRLSVSGLTAQQLDSLVIRVQPANVSQALSYSATTDTFVGTLVLPVGAQSLTAQGYVDDGAGNPMLVASGSASVDVIGGARVTVLMRLQDLTPPVPQPDIAPFIRSASITGTPRVNELIGLSVSAIDLDGDPLTYQWTSNCPTSVFTQPTSFYTQWGTRDAGPCRLQVTVTARGVTVSQSINVNVAALTTPQTGEVDVEAEYIARPLVTAIHIQGPGLSARQFLRQDAVTRLPFVGPNRTFQVEFFVDYGNGHGTRTATLESTCGTVVRGTDTCATSPAPATCSVQYAWTTPALPSPTCVVKARATNGTLADSFAIGTMVDWVP
;
A
#
# COMPACT_ATOMS: atom_id res chain seq x y z
N MET A 1 58.70 -12.95 -76.97
CA MET A 1 59.41 -14.11 -77.53
C MET A 1 59.72 -15.09 -76.41
N SER A 2 59.07 -16.27 -76.46
CA SER A 2 59.58 -17.61 -76.10
C SER A 2 60.26 -17.83 -74.73
N LYS A 3 59.89 -18.84 -73.92
CA LYS A 3 59.95 -20.26 -74.28
C LYS A 3 59.11 -21.12 -73.34
N SER A 4 58.41 -22.05 -73.97
CA SER A 4 57.80 -23.29 -73.49
C SER A 4 58.81 -24.44 -73.36
N TRP A 5 58.61 -25.36 -72.40
CA TRP A 5 58.67 -26.83 -72.53
C TRP A 5 58.50 -27.49 -71.14
N ASN A 6 57.42 -28.25 -70.88
CA ASN A 6 57.10 -29.62 -71.30
C ASN A 6 58.06 -30.69 -70.76
N VAL A 7 57.60 -31.51 -69.81
CA VAL A 7 57.72 -32.96 -69.87
C VAL A 7 56.43 -33.60 -69.36
N VAL A 8 55.82 -34.38 -70.26
CA VAL A 8 54.75 -35.35 -70.04
C VAL A 8 55.39 -36.67 -69.64
N MET A 9 54.80 -37.41 -68.70
CA MET A 9 54.91 -38.87 -68.73
C MET A 9 53.59 -39.54 -68.30
N CYS A 10 53.05 -40.30 -69.24
CA CYS A 10 51.86 -41.15 -69.15
C CYS A 10 52.09 -42.38 -68.26
N SER A 11 51.02 -42.86 -67.62
CA SER A 11 50.68 -44.28 -67.40
C SER A 11 49.22 -44.35 -66.88
N LEU A 12 48.24 -44.57 -67.76
CA LEU A 12 47.59 -45.85 -68.08
C LEU A 12 46.48 -46.30 -67.07
N ALA A 13 45.24 -46.18 -67.57
CA ALA A 13 44.07 -47.05 -67.37
C ALA A 13 43.57 -47.40 -65.96
N SER A 14 42.34 -46.98 -65.64
CA SER A 14 41.17 -47.88 -65.67
C SER A 14 39.85 -47.10 -65.45
N LEU A 15 38.89 -47.31 -66.35
CA LEU A 15 37.48 -46.98 -66.12
C LEU A 15 36.93 -47.98 -65.10
N TRP A 16 36.36 -47.48 -63.99
CA TRP A 16 35.28 -48.15 -63.28
C TRP A 16 34.17 -47.13 -63.01
N MET A 17 33.04 -47.36 -63.66
CA MET A 17 31.76 -46.79 -63.27
C MET A 17 31.35 -47.49 -61.96
N ALA A 18 31.21 -46.74 -60.87
CA ALA A 18 30.52 -47.21 -59.68
C ALA A 18 29.81 -46.01 -59.01
N CYS A 19 28.48 -46.06 -59.01
CA CYS A 19 27.67 -45.26 -58.11
C CYS A 19 28.00 -45.68 -56.67
N SER A 20 28.43 -44.74 -55.82
CA SER A 20 28.40 -44.91 -54.36
C SER A 20 28.38 -43.55 -53.69
N GLY A 21 27.37 -43.33 -52.85
CA GLY A 21 27.20 -42.12 -52.05
C GLY A 21 28.45 -41.82 -51.22
N GLY A 22 28.75 -40.53 -51.12
CA GLY A 22 29.76 -40.03 -50.20
C GLY A 22 29.33 -40.35 -48.77
N LEU A 23 30.08 -41.23 -48.14
CA LEU A 23 30.07 -41.51 -46.71
C LEU A 23 30.44 -40.22 -45.98
N GLU A 24 29.51 -39.70 -45.18
CA GLU A 24 29.84 -38.80 -44.08
C GLU A 24 30.73 -39.59 -43.11
N ASP A 25 31.94 -39.09 -42.87
CA ASP A 25 32.86 -39.61 -41.86
C ASP A 25 32.25 -39.37 -40.46
N PRO A 26 31.83 -40.42 -39.74
CA PRO A 26 31.04 -40.23 -38.52
C PRO A 26 31.95 -40.19 -37.30
N THR A 27 33.01 -39.37 -37.25
CA THR A 27 33.80 -39.21 -36.00
C THR A 27 34.47 -37.86 -35.77
N GLN A 28 34.25 -36.81 -36.57
CA GLN A 28 34.75 -35.49 -36.16
C GLN A 28 33.73 -34.82 -35.22
N PRO A 29 34.02 -34.62 -33.93
CA PRO A 29 33.14 -33.84 -33.06
C PRO A 29 33.02 -32.43 -33.64
N ASP A 30 31.78 -31.92 -33.72
CA ASP A 30 31.52 -30.55 -34.14
C ASP A 30 32.42 -29.58 -33.35
N PRO A 31 32.99 -28.54 -33.98
CA PRO A 31 33.88 -27.62 -33.29
C PRO A 31 33.10 -26.93 -32.15
N ALA A 32 33.46 -27.21 -30.90
CA ALA A 32 32.80 -26.60 -29.74
C ALA A 32 33.33 -25.18 -29.49
N GLY A 33 32.48 -24.29 -28.98
CA GLY A 33 32.86 -22.96 -28.51
C GLY A 33 33.04 -22.92 -26.99
N GLU A 34 33.95 -22.07 -26.50
CA GLU A 34 34.12 -21.80 -25.06
C GLU A 34 33.33 -20.53 -24.70
N MET A 35 32.46 -20.61 -23.70
CA MET A 35 31.67 -19.48 -23.21
C MET A 35 32.03 -19.16 -21.77
N ARG A 36 32.26 -17.88 -21.46
CA ARG A 36 32.35 -17.39 -20.09
C ARG A 36 31.07 -16.68 -19.71
N LEU A 37 30.50 -17.09 -18.59
CA LEU A 37 29.30 -16.49 -18.04
C LEU A 37 29.63 -15.63 -16.84
N SER A 38 29.02 -14.44 -16.78
CA SER A 38 28.98 -13.61 -15.58
C SER A 38 27.54 -13.18 -15.34
N VAL A 39 27.03 -13.45 -14.14
CA VAL A 39 25.66 -13.11 -13.75
C VAL A 39 25.72 -12.21 -12.52
N SER A 40 25.05 -11.06 -12.60
CA SER A 40 24.93 -10.09 -11.50
C SER A 40 23.50 -10.10 -10.94
N GLY A 41 23.36 -10.24 -9.62
CA GLY A 41 22.09 -10.12 -8.89
C GLY A 41 22.06 -8.88 -7.98
N LEU A 42 20.87 -8.49 -7.53
CA LEU A 42 20.72 -7.50 -6.46
C LEU A 42 21.30 -8.11 -5.17
N THR A 43 22.50 -7.67 -4.80
CA THR A 43 23.29 -8.11 -3.63
C THR A 43 23.44 -9.64 -3.50
N ALA A 44 24.51 -10.20 -4.08
CA ALA A 44 24.79 -11.64 -4.11
C ALA A 44 24.87 -12.34 -2.73
N GLN A 45 24.86 -11.58 -1.63
CA GLN A 45 24.77 -12.05 -0.25
C GLN A 45 23.45 -12.76 0.10
N GLN A 46 22.50 -12.83 -0.84
CA GLN A 46 21.17 -13.41 -0.64
C GLN A 46 20.93 -14.73 -1.38
N LEU A 47 21.89 -15.29 -2.13
CA LEU A 47 21.71 -16.56 -2.87
C LEU A 47 22.70 -17.64 -2.40
N ASP A 48 22.20 -18.85 -2.14
CA ASP A 48 23.01 -19.99 -1.74
C ASP A 48 23.57 -20.76 -2.96
N SER A 49 22.85 -20.76 -4.09
CA SER A 49 23.35 -21.33 -5.34
C SER A 49 22.73 -20.68 -6.58
N LEU A 50 23.45 -20.74 -7.70
CA LEU A 50 22.98 -20.27 -9.00
C LEU A 50 23.24 -21.34 -10.07
N VAL A 51 22.19 -21.80 -10.75
CA VAL A 51 22.26 -22.85 -11.77
C VAL A 51 21.87 -22.29 -13.13
N ILE A 52 22.67 -22.57 -14.15
CA ILE A 52 22.39 -22.28 -15.55
C ILE A 52 21.92 -23.54 -16.25
N ARG A 53 20.88 -23.40 -17.07
CA ARG A 53 20.41 -24.42 -18.01
C ARG A 53 20.48 -23.88 -19.43
N VAL A 54 20.98 -24.68 -20.36
CA VAL A 54 21.18 -24.30 -21.77
C VAL A 54 20.40 -25.23 -22.70
N GLN A 55 19.65 -24.65 -23.64
CA GLN A 55 18.88 -25.36 -24.66
C GLN A 55 19.26 -24.87 -26.06
N PRO A 56 19.33 -25.75 -27.09
CA PRO A 56 19.01 -27.17 -27.06
C PRO A 56 20.16 -28.07 -26.56
N ALA A 57 21.31 -27.49 -26.18
CA ALA A 57 22.48 -28.27 -25.75
C ALA A 57 22.25 -29.19 -24.53
N ASN A 58 21.16 -28.99 -23.78
CA ASN A 58 20.79 -29.76 -22.58
C ASN A 58 21.90 -29.79 -21.51
N VAL A 59 22.67 -28.70 -21.42
CA VAL A 59 23.74 -28.52 -20.42
C VAL A 59 23.16 -27.84 -19.19
N SER A 60 23.54 -28.32 -18.01
CA SER A 60 23.20 -27.69 -16.73
C SER A 60 24.46 -27.56 -15.87
N GLN A 61 24.72 -26.38 -15.31
CA GLN A 61 25.91 -26.13 -14.50
C GLN A 61 25.64 -25.13 -13.38
N ALA A 62 26.14 -25.43 -12.18
CA ALA A 62 26.19 -24.48 -11.08
C ALA A 62 27.34 -23.48 -11.29
N LEU A 63 27.06 -22.20 -11.12
CA LEU A 63 28.08 -21.15 -11.20
C LEU A 63 28.74 -20.93 -9.83
N SER A 64 30.00 -20.50 -9.84
CA SER A 64 30.76 -20.20 -8.62
C SER A 64 30.67 -18.71 -8.31
N TYR A 65 30.39 -18.36 -7.05
CA TYR A 65 30.43 -16.97 -6.61
C TYR A 65 31.86 -16.44 -6.59
N SER A 66 32.08 -15.26 -7.19
CA SER A 66 33.34 -14.52 -7.18
C SER A 66 33.20 -13.29 -6.30
N ALA A 67 33.75 -13.36 -5.08
CA ALA A 67 33.73 -12.25 -4.11
C ALA A 67 34.49 -11.00 -4.60
N THR A 68 35.45 -11.16 -5.51
CA THR A 68 36.24 -10.06 -6.09
C THR A 68 35.40 -9.18 -7.03
N THR A 69 34.43 -9.78 -7.71
CA THR A 69 33.62 -9.10 -8.73
C THR A 69 32.15 -8.98 -8.33
N ASP A 70 31.75 -9.55 -7.19
CA ASP A 70 30.36 -9.65 -6.72
C ASP A 70 29.41 -10.27 -7.77
N THR A 71 29.90 -11.30 -8.45
CA THR A 71 29.15 -11.99 -9.53
C THR A 71 29.32 -13.50 -9.44
N PHE A 72 28.32 -14.24 -9.91
CA PHE A 72 28.48 -15.66 -10.18
C PHE A 72 29.13 -15.85 -11.55
N VAL A 73 30.15 -16.70 -11.62
CA VAL A 73 30.96 -16.96 -12.82
C VAL A 73 31.08 -18.45 -13.11
N GLY A 74 31.20 -18.78 -14.38
CA GLY A 74 31.49 -20.15 -14.84
C GLY A 74 31.89 -20.17 -16.31
N THR A 75 32.49 -21.29 -16.71
CA THR A 75 32.81 -21.57 -18.12
C THR A 75 31.98 -22.75 -18.59
N LEU A 76 31.32 -22.59 -19.74
CA LEU A 76 30.53 -23.62 -20.42
C LEU A 76 31.19 -23.95 -21.76
N VAL A 77 31.18 -25.23 -22.15
CA VAL A 77 31.55 -25.68 -23.50
C VAL A 77 30.26 -26.08 -24.20
N LEU A 78 29.92 -25.39 -25.29
CA LEU A 78 28.63 -25.52 -25.98
C LEU A 78 28.83 -25.81 -27.47
N PRO A 79 27.89 -26.55 -28.11
CA PRO A 79 27.93 -26.74 -29.55
C PRO A 79 27.66 -25.42 -30.28
N VAL A 80 28.24 -25.29 -31.48
CA VAL A 80 28.04 -24.13 -32.36
C VAL A 80 26.58 -23.98 -32.75
N GLY A 81 26.13 -22.73 -32.85
CA GLY A 81 24.75 -22.37 -33.17
C GLY A 81 24.03 -21.64 -32.03
N ALA A 82 22.75 -21.37 -32.25
CA ALA A 82 21.92 -20.63 -31.32
C ALA A 82 21.66 -21.43 -30.03
N GLN A 83 21.87 -20.77 -28.90
CA GLN A 83 21.61 -21.30 -27.56
C GLN A 83 20.73 -20.33 -26.78
N SER A 84 19.80 -20.90 -26.00
CA SER A 84 19.03 -20.20 -24.98
C SER A 84 19.54 -20.60 -23.60
N LEU A 85 19.82 -19.61 -22.76
CA LEU A 85 20.34 -19.76 -21.41
C LEU A 85 19.30 -19.26 -20.42
N THR A 86 19.03 -20.06 -19.40
CA THR A 86 18.19 -19.69 -18.26
C THR A 86 19.00 -19.84 -16.97
N ALA A 87 19.16 -18.76 -16.22
CA ALA A 87 19.77 -18.75 -14.90
C ALA A 87 18.70 -18.79 -13.82
N GLN A 88 18.87 -19.64 -12.81
CA GLN A 88 17.97 -19.81 -11.69
C GLN A 88 18.74 -19.73 -10.38
N GLY A 89 18.40 -18.75 -9.54
CA GLY A 89 19.01 -18.50 -8.24
C GLY A 89 18.17 -19.09 -7.12
N TYR A 90 18.82 -19.80 -6.19
CA TYR A 90 18.19 -20.52 -5.10
C TYR A 90 18.73 -20.10 -3.74
N VAL A 91 17.86 -20.17 -2.74
CA VAL A 91 18.19 -20.11 -1.31
C VAL A 91 17.73 -21.38 -0.62
N ASP A 92 18.33 -21.70 0.51
CA ASP A 92 17.88 -22.72 1.44
C ASP A 92 16.61 -22.22 2.16
N ASP A 93 15.58 -23.04 2.19
CA ASP A 93 14.33 -22.77 2.92
C ASP A 93 14.48 -22.92 4.46
N GLY A 94 15.69 -23.18 4.94
CA GLY A 94 16.01 -23.49 6.34
C GLY A 94 15.81 -24.97 6.68
N ALA A 95 15.27 -25.77 5.76
CA ALA A 95 15.12 -27.22 5.86
C ALA A 95 16.05 -27.98 4.91
N GLY A 96 16.95 -27.28 4.21
CA GLY A 96 17.88 -27.86 3.25
C GLY A 96 17.34 -27.99 1.83
N ASN A 97 16.14 -27.47 1.53
CA ASN A 97 15.59 -27.54 0.17
C ASN A 97 15.85 -26.24 -0.60
N PRO A 98 16.28 -26.33 -1.87
CA PRO A 98 16.50 -25.14 -2.68
C PRO A 98 15.16 -24.52 -3.10
N MET A 99 14.89 -23.30 -2.64
CA MET A 99 13.78 -22.45 -3.07
C MET A 99 14.25 -21.50 -4.17
N LEU A 100 13.56 -21.52 -5.32
CA LEU A 100 13.84 -20.60 -6.43
C LEU A 100 13.41 -19.19 -6.04
N VAL A 101 14.35 -18.25 -6.01
CA VAL A 101 14.09 -16.85 -5.63
C VAL A 101 14.52 -15.84 -6.69
N ALA A 102 15.23 -16.29 -7.73
CA ALA A 102 15.61 -15.40 -8.81
C ALA A 102 15.69 -16.14 -10.16
N SER A 103 15.38 -15.46 -11.25
CA SER A 103 15.52 -16.01 -12.61
C SER A 103 15.91 -14.96 -13.63
N GLY A 104 16.64 -15.38 -14.67
CA GLY A 104 17.01 -14.55 -15.81
C GLY A 104 17.24 -15.41 -17.05
N SER A 105 17.17 -14.80 -18.23
CA SER A 105 17.43 -15.49 -19.49
C SER A 105 18.23 -14.64 -20.48
N ALA A 106 18.93 -15.32 -21.38
CA ALA A 106 19.66 -14.72 -22.50
C ALA A 106 19.71 -15.70 -23.68
N SER A 107 19.89 -15.18 -24.88
CA SER A 107 20.14 -15.97 -26.09
C SER A 107 21.47 -15.56 -26.70
N VAL A 108 22.17 -16.53 -27.29
CA VAL A 108 23.52 -16.33 -27.82
C VAL A 108 23.78 -17.28 -28.97
N ASP A 109 24.48 -16.82 -30.00
CA ASP A 109 24.99 -17.66 -31.07
C ASP A 109 26.44 -18.05 -30.78
N VAL A 110 26.68 -19.35 -30.60
CA VAL A 110 28.01 -19.90 -30.32
C VAL A 110 28.76 -20.10 -31.64
N ILE A 111 29.95 -19.52 -31.76
CA ILE A 111 30.81 -19.64 -32.94
C ILE A 111 32.04 -20.51 -32.58
N GLY A 112 32.40 -21.44 -33.46
CA GLY A 112 33.47 -22.42 -33.20
C GLY A 112 34.82 -21.73 -33.00
N GLY A 113 35.54 -22.10 -31.95
CA GLY A 113 36.85 -21.52 -31.61
C GLY A 113 36.82 -20.07 -31.09
N ALA A 114 35.64 -19.45 -30.97
CA ALA A 114 35.49 -18.12 -30.39
C ALA A 114 35.15 -18.17 -28.89
N ARG A 115 35.51 -17.11 -28.16
CA ARG A 115 35.09 -16.90 -26.77
C ARG A 115 33.96 -15.89 -26.70
N VAL A 116 32.82 -16.29 -26.14
CA VAL A 116 31.67 -15.41 -25.96
C VAL A 116 31.46 -15.10 -24.49
N THR A 117 31.25 -13.83 -24.15
CA THR A 117 30.89 -13.39 -22.80
C THR A 117 29.42 -13.00 -22.77
N VAL A 118 28.66 -13.59 -21.86
CA VAL A 118 27.26 -13.26 -21.63
C VAL A 118 27.12 -12.63 -20.25
N LEU A 119 26.56 -11.42 -20.21
CA LEU A 119 26.12 -10.76 -18.98
C LEU A 119 24.61 -10.92 -18.85
N MET A 120 24.17 -11.47 -17.72
CA MET A 120 22.76 -11.68 -17.42
C MET A 120 22.36 -10.99 -16.12
N ARG A 121 21.13 -10.44 -16.09
CA ARG A 121 20.50 -9.89 -14.89
C ARG A 121 19.42 -10.84 -14.42
N LEU A 122 19.37 -11.09 -13.11
CA LEU A 122 18.35 -11.90 -12.46
C LEU A 122 17.24 -11.01 -11.92
N GLN A 123 15.99 -11.44 -12.09
CA GLN A 123 14.81 -10.86 -11.47
C GLN A 123 14.48 -11.60 -10.19
N ASP A 124 14.15 -10.86 -9.13
CA ASP A 124 13.65 -11.41 -7.87
C ASP A 124 12.25 -12.00 -8.08
N LEU A 125 12.05 -13.23 -7.64
CA LEU A 125 10.81 -14.00 -7.73
C LEU A 125 10.19 -14.26 -6.35
N THR A 126 10.75 -13.70 -5.28
CA THR A 126 10.19 -13.85 -3.94
C THR A 126 8.78 -13.24 -3.91
N PRO A 127 7.76 -13.99 -3.45
CA PRO A 127 6.44 -13.42 -3.25
C PRO A 127 6.52 -12.33 -2.16
N PRO A 128 5.73 -11.25 -2.26
CA PRO A 128 5.61 -10.28 -1.19
C PRO A 128 5.24 -10.99 0.13
N VAL A 129 5.78 -10.53 1.26
CA VAL A 129 5.43 -11.06 2.57
C VAL A 129 3.91 -10.97 2.77
N PRO A 130 3.22 -12.07 3.15
CA PRO A 130 1.78 -12.04 3.40
C PRO A 130 1.45 -10.99 4.47
N GLN A 131 0.56 -10.06 4.16
CA GLN A 131 0.03 -9.14 5.15
C GLN A 131 -0.88 -9.95 6.11
N PRO A 132 -0.82 -9.70 7.44
CA PRO A 132 -1.83 -10.23 8.35
C PRO A 132 -3.23 -9.79 7.94
N ASP A 133 -4.17 -10.73 7.97
CA ASP A 133 -5.60 -10.55 7.69
C ASP A 133 -6.16 -9.38 8.51
N ILE A 134 -6.86 -8.46 7.87
CA ILE A 134 -7.41 -7.27 8.52
C ILE A 134 -8.81 -7.63 9.05
N ALA A 135 -9.03 -7.42 10.35
CA ALA A 135 -10.37 -7.61 10.93
C ALA A 135 -11.43 -6.77 10.19
N PRO A 136 -12.68 -7.27 10.05
CA PRO A 136 -13.73 -6.52 9.38
C PRO A 136 -14.09 -5.23 10.14
N PHE A 137 -14.63 -4.25 9.44
CA PHE A 137 -15.05 -2.96 9.98
C PHE A 137 -16.57 -2.78 9.92
N ILE A 138 -17.21 -2.55 11.08
CA ILE A 138 -18.62 -2.16 11.15
C ILE A 138 -18.73 -0.66 10.84
N ARG A 139 -19.31 -0.33 9.68
CA ARG A 139 -19.56 1.05 9.23
C ARG A 139 -20.70 1.70 9.99
N SER A 140 -21.76 0.94 10.27
CA SER A 140 -22.94 1.43 10.98
C SER A 140 -23.71 0.28 11.63
N ALA A 141 -24.41 0.60 12.71
CA ALA A 141 -25.44 -0.25 13.28
C ALA A 141 -26.60 0.65 13.72
N SER A 142 -27.84 0.29 13.36
CA SER A 142 -29.01 1.15 13.53
C SER A 142 -30.21 0.40 14.09
N ILE A 143 -31.13 1.19 14.66
CA ILE A 143 -32.43 0.74 15.15
C ILE A 143 -33.51 1.50 14.40
N THR A 144 -34.58 0.81 14.03
CA THR A 144 -35.80 1.43 13.50
C THR A 144 -36.96 1.14 14.44
N GLY A 145 -37.56 2.20 14.99
CA GLY A 145 -38.68 2.13 15.94
C GLY A 145 -38.27 2.43 17.38
N THR A 146 -39.26 2.58 18.27
CA THR A 146 -39.03 2.83 19.70
C THR A 146 -39.21 1.53 20.49
N PRO A 147 -38.20 1.06 21.22
CA PRO A 147 -38.32 -0.13 22.06
C PRO A 147 -39.42 0.03 23.12
N ARG A 148 -40.44 -0.83 23.05
CA ARG A 148 -41.50 -0.95 24.05
C ARG A 148 -41.63 -2.40 24.46
N VAL A 149 -42.04 -2.62 25.70
CA VAL A 149 -42.32 -3.97 26.20
C VAL A 149 -43.34 -4.66 25.27
N ASN A 150 -42.99 -5.87 24.81
CA ASN A 150 -43.77 -6.69 23.88
C ASN A 150 -43.90 -6.18 22.43
N GLU A 151 -43.11 -5.20 22.00
CA GLU A 151 -43.04 -4.75 20.60
C GLU A 151 -41.72 -5.14 19.94
N LEU A 152 -41.74 -5.29 18.61
CA LEU A 152 -40.55 -5.55 17.79
C LEU A 152 -40.05 -4.24 17.15
N ILE A 153 -38.74 -4.05 17.19
CA ILE A 153 -38.03 -3.00 16.46
C ILE A 153 -37.06 -3.63 15.44
N GLY A 154 -36.76 -2.90 14.37
CA GLY A 154 -35.78 -3.32 13.37
C GLY A 154 -34.35 -3.02 13.80
N LEU A 155 -33.41 -3.91 13.52
CA LEU A 155 -31.97 -3.74 13.69
C LEU A 155 -31.27 -4.00 12.36
N SER A 156 -30.30 -3.15 12.02
CA SER A 156 -29.45 -3.36 10.85
C SER A 156 -27.99 -3.07 11.18
N VAL A 157 -27.08 -3.79 10.53
CA VAL A 157 -25.64 -3.56 10.57
C VAL A 157 -25.08 -3.51 9.15
N SER A 158 -24.13 -2.60 8.93
CA SER A 158 -23.35 -2.51 7.70
C SER A 158 -21.89 -2.73 8.04
N ALA A 159 -21.25 -3.73 7.44
CA ALA A 159 -19.84 -4.03 7.65
C ALA A 159 -19.14 -4.30 6.33
N ILE A 160 -17.81 -4.13 6.32
CA ILE A 160 -16.93 -4.48 5.21
C ILE A 160 -15.72 -5.23 5.71
N ASP A 161 -15.20 -6.08 4.87
CA ASP A 161 -13.86 -6.62 5.00
C ASP A 161 -12.99 -5.96 3.92
N LEU A 162 -11.81 -5.43 4.29
CA LEU A 162 -10.95 -4.71 3.35
C LEU A 162 -10.12 -5.67 2.47
N ASP A 163 -10.02 -6.94 2.85
CA ASP A 163 -9.37 -8.01 2.08
C ASP A 163 -10.37 -8.75 1.15
N GLY A 164 -11.67 -8.48 1.34
CA GLY A 164 -12.76 -9.00 0.50
C GLY A 164 -13.36 -10.31 0.99
N ASP A 165 -13.04 -10.72 2.23
CA ASP A 165 -13.51 -11.98 2.79
C ASP A 165 -15.03 -12.00 3.09
N PRO A 166 -15.69 -13.16 2.97
CA PRO A 166 -17.11 -13.29 3.31
C PRO A 166 -17.39 -13.01 4.79
N LEU A 167 -18.40 -12.19 5.05
CA LEU A 167 -18.82 -11.79 6.40
C LEU A 167 -19.89 -12.72 6.98
N THR A 168 -19.79 -13.01 8.27
CA THR A 168 -20.84 -13.66 9.06
C THR A 168 -21.24 -12.80 10.25
N TYR A 169 -22.49 -12.91 10.70
CA TYR A 169 -23.10 -12.03 11.70
C TYR A 169 -23.63 -12.82 12.89
N GLN A 170 -23.62 -12.20 14.08
CA GLN A 170 -24.27 -12.72 15.27
C GLN A 170 -24.80 -11.59 16.16
N TRP A 171 -26.09 -11.59 16.43
CA TRP A 171 -26.76 -10.67 17.35
C TRP A 171 -26.99 -11.32 18.72
N THR A 172 -26.68 -10.57 19.78
CA THR A 172 -26.93 -10.95 21.17
C THR A 172 -27.51 -9.78 21.97
N SER A 173 -28.10 -10.08 23.12
CA SER A 173 -28.73 -9.11 24.01
C SER A 173 -28.53 -9.55 25.46
N ASN A 174 -28.34 -8.59 26.37
CA ASN A 174 -28.28 -8.86 27.81
C ASN A 174 -29.67 -8.89 28.48
N CYS A 175 -30.74 -8.58 27.75
CA CYS A 175 -32.08 -8.57 28.30
C CYS A 175 -32.66 -10.00 28.39
N PRO A 176 -33.04 -10.49 29.59
CA PRO A 176 -33.33 -11.90 29.83
C PRO A 176 -34.44 -12.48 28.95
N THR A 177 -35.49 -11.69 28.68
CA THR A 177 -36.64 -12.16 27.90
C THR A 177 -36.59 -11.74 26.43
N SER A 178 -35.43 -11.28 25.95
CA SER A 178 -35.29 -10.77 24.60
C SER A 178 -35.23 -11.85 23.53
N VAL A 179 -35.69 -11.51 22.32
CA VAL A 179 -35.74 -12.40 21.16
C VAL A 179 -35.25 -11.69 19.90
N PHE A 180 -34.60 -12.43 19.01
CA PHE A 180 -34.23 -11.99 17.67
C PHE A 180 -34.91 -12.87 16.62
N THR A 181 -35.41 -12.29 15.53
CA THR A 181 -36.03 -13.08 14.45
C THR A 181 -35.01 -13.75 13.54
N GLN A 182 -33.87 -13.11 13.27
CA GLN A 182 -32.80 -13.60 12.41
C GLN A 182 -31.42 -13.24 13.00
N PRO A 183 -30.99 -13.88 14.11
CA PRO A 183 -29.80 -13.47 14.84
C PRO A 183 -28.49 -13.58 14.06
N THR A 184 -28.47 -14.22 12.88
CA THR A 184 -27.26 -14.40 12.05
C THR A 184 -27.27 -13.58 10.75
N SER A 185 -28.21 -12.63 10.62
CA SER A 185 -28.36 -11.79 9.43
C SER A 185 -27.86 -10.36 9.68
N PHE A 186 -27.49 -9.65 8.60
CA PHE A 186 -27.16 -8.22 8.64
C PHE A 186 -28.38 -7.36 9.02
N TYR A 187 -29.59 -7.92 8.90
CA TYR A 187 -30.84 -7.33 9.35
C TYR A 187 -31.62 -8.33 10.21
N THR A 188 -32.14 -7.90 11.35
CA THR A 188 -33.02 -8.69 12.22
C THR A 188 -34.05 -7.80 12.90
N GLN A 189 -35.12 -8.37 13.43
CA GLN A 189 -35.98 -7.70 14.39
C GLN A 189 -35.63 -8.17 15.81
N TRP A 190 -35.85 -7.29 16.80
CA TRP A 190 -35.62 -7.56 18.21
C TRP A 190 -36.77 -7.03 19.08
N GLY A 191 -37.08 -7.74 20.16
CA GLY A 191 -38.04 -7.30 21.18
C GLY A 191 -37.79 -7.99 22.52
N THR A 192 -38.41 -7.48 23.59
CA THR A 192 -38.28 -8.02 24.96
C THR A 192 -39.53 -7.76 25.79
N ARG A 193 -39.74 -8.52 26.86
CA ARG A 193 -40.81 -8.30 27.84
C ARG A 193 -40.37 -7.45 29.04
N ASP A 194 -39.07 -7.22 29.17
CA ASP A 194 -38.48 -6.48 30.28
C ASP A 194 -38.44 -4.98 29.95
N ALA A 195 -38.93 -4.13 30.87
CA ALA A 195 -38.74 -2.68 30.78
C ALA A 195 -37.36 -2.27 31.34
N GLY A 196 -36.82 -1.16 30.85
CA GLY A 196 -35.55 -0.60 31.31
C GLY A 196 -34.39 -0.79 30.32
N PRO A 197 -33.14 -0.58 30.76
CA PRO A 197 -32.00 -0.55 29.87
C PRO A 197 -31.61 -1.96 29.39
N CYS A 198 -31.48 -2.12 28.07
CA CYS A 198 -30.89 -3.28 27.42
C CYS A 198 -29.64 -2.86 26.61
N ARG A 199 -28.69 -3.78 26.49
CA ARG A 199 -27.54 -3.69 25.60
C ARG A 199 -27.63 -4.81 24.58
N LEU A 200 -27.72 -4.41 23.32
CA LEU A 200 -27.64 -5.27 22.15
C LEU A 200 -26.20 -5.26 21.65
N GLN A 201 -25.74 -6.37 21.11
CA GLN A 201 -24.43 -6.47 20.50
C GLN A 201 -24.55 -7.21 19.17
N VAL A 202 -23.86 -6.71 18.15
CA VAL A 202 -23.62 -7.43 16.91
C VAL A 202 -22.14 -7.75 16.82
N THR A 203 -21.83 -8.99 16.47
CA THR A 203 -20.48 -9.45 16.15
C THR A 203 -20.43 -9.79 14.67
N VAL A 204 -19.42 -9.28 13.98
CA VAL A 204 -19.14 -9.56 12.57
C VAL A 204 -17.81 -10.30 12.51
N THR A 205 -17.77 -11.39 11.73
CA THR A 205 -16.58 -12.25 11.60
C THR A 205 -16.21 -12.42 10.13
N ALA A 206 -14.93 -12.25 9.83
CA ALA A 206 -14.29 -12.61 8.57
C ALA A 206 -13.12 -13.54 8.87
N ARG A 207 -13.04 -14.69 8.19
CA ARG A 207 -11.96 -15.69 8.34
C ARG A 207 -11.56 -16.07 9.79
N GLY A 208 -12.49 -15.96 10.73
CA GLY A 208 -12.28 -16.26 12.16
C GLY A 208 -11.85 -15.08 13.03
N VAL A 209 -11.61 -13.90 12.43
CA VAL A 209 -11.33 -12.64 13.15
C VAL A 209 -12.64 -11.85 13.34
N THR A 210 -12.84 -11.30 14.54
CA THR A 210 -14.14 -10.70 14.92
C THR A 210 -14.05 -9.24 15.34
N VAL A 211 -15.09 -8.47 15.02
CA VAL A 211 -15.35 -7.14 15.57
C VAL A 211 -16.75 -7.11 16.15
N SER A 212 -16.98 -6.34 17.22
CA SER A 212 -18.32 -6.17 17.79
C SER A 212 -18.70 -4.71 17.98
N GLN A 213 -19.97 -4.41 17.76
CA GLN A 213 -20.57 -3.12 18.08
C GLN A 213 -21.72 -3.31 19.06
N SER A 214 -21.85 -2.40 20.02
CA SER A 214 -22.97 -2.41 20.98
C SER A 214 -23.95 -1.28 20.72
N ILE A 215 -25.23 -1.57 20.93
CA ILE A 215 -26.32 -0.60 20.89
C ILE A 215 -27.05 -0.64 22.22
N ASN A 216 -27.11 0.50 22.91
CA ASN A 216 -27.86 0.63 24.15
C ASN A 216 -29.28 1.10 23.81
N VAL A 217 -30.27 0.44 24.39
CA VAL A 217 -31.68 0.79 24.24
C VAL A 217 -32.34 0.89 25.61
N ASN A 218 -33.31 1.78 25.76
CA ASN A 218 -34.14 1.84 26.95
C ASN A 218 -35.56 1.44 26.57
N VAL A 219 -36.05 0.34 27.11
CA VAL A 219 -37.35 -0.23 26.78
C VAL A 219 -38.41 0.40 27.66
N ALA A 220 -39.35 1.10 27.05
CA ALA A 220 -40.44 1.73 27.78
C ALA A 220 -41.47 0.70 28.25
N ALA A 221 -41.92 0.82 29.51
CA ALA A 221 -43.14 0.17 29.97
C ALA A 221 -44.36 0.76 29.23
N LEU A 222 -45.44 -0.01 29.11
CA LEU A 222 -46.66 0.45 28.44
C LEU A 222 -47.40 1.49 29.30
N THR A 223 -47.12 2.78 29.07
CA THR A 223 -47.96 3.91 29.47
C THR A 223 -48.15 4.87 28.28
N THR A 224 -49.35 5.46 28.16
CA THR A 224 -49.76 6.37 27.07
C THR A 224 -49.03 7.74 27.11
N PRO A 225 -48.95 8.45 25.97
CA PRO A 225 -47.65 8.91 25.44
C PRO A 225 -47.36 10.40 25.66
N GLN A 226 -46.08 10.80 25.60
CA GLN A 226 -45.63 11.99 24.86
C GLN A 226 -44.19 11.82 24.30
N THR A 227 -44.13 11.93 22.97
CA THR A 227 -43.08 12.45 22.06
C THR A 227 -41.62 11.96 22.16
N GLY A 228 -41.06 11.63 21.00
CA GLY A 228 -39.62 11.42 20.77
C GLY A 228 -39.18 12.10 19.48
N GLU A 229 -37.87 12.18 19.26
CA GLU A 229 -37.27 12.37 17.94
C GLU A 229 -35.82 11.86 17.95
N VAL A 230 -35.40 11.29 16.81
CA VAL A 230 -34.09 10.71 16.48
C VAL A 230 -33.80 11.10 15.02
N ASP A 231 -32.55 11.45 14.66
CA ASP A 231 -31.85 10.85 13.50
C ASP A 231 -30.41 11.37 13.28
N VAL A 232 -29.61 10.52 12.60
CA VAL A 232 -28.15 10.60 12.31
C VAL A 232 -27.88 10.06 10.89
N GLU A 233 -26.86 10.55 10.15
CA GLU A 233 -26.22 9.83 9.00
C GLU A 233 -24.77 10.29 8.64
N ALA A 234 -23.99 9.46 7.90
CA ALA A 234 -22.52 9.55 7.68
C ALA A 234 -21.97 9.02 6.30
N GLU A 235 -20.69 9.32 5.96
CA GLU A 235 -19.85 8.79 4.85
C GLU A 235 -18.33 8.66 5.26
N TYR A 236 -17.53 7.74 4.67
CA TYR A 236 -16.04 7.71 4.84
C TYR A 236 -15.27 7.91 3.52
N ILE A 237 -14.55 9.01 3.50
CA ILE A 237 -13.42 9.34 2.62
C ILE A 237 -12.24 9.54 3.62
N ALA A 238 -10.97 9.60 3.20
CA ALA A 238 -9.90 9.93 4.17
C ALA A 238 -9.99 11.41 4.56
N ARG A 239 -10.35 11.71 5.82
CA ARG A 239 -10.40 13.11 6.29
C ARG A 239 -9.01 13.71 6.15
N PRO A 240 -8.90 14.96 5.66
CA PRO A 240 -7.66 15.69 5.89
C PRO A 240 -7.37 15.69 7.40
N LEU A 241 -6.11 15.76 7.79
CA LEU A 241 -5.71 15.82 9.18
C LEU A 241 -4.92 17.09 9.39
N VAL A 242 -5.53 18.10 10.01
CA VAL A 242 -4.79 19.25 10.54
C VAL A 242 -3.93 18.75 11.71
N THR A 243 -2.64 18.63 11.49
CA THR A 243 -1.71 18.00 12.43
C THR A 243 -1.20 18.97 13.49
N ALA A 244 -1.14 20.26 13.17
CA ALA A 244 -0.70 21.30 14.09
C ALA A 244 -1.17 22.72 13.69
N ILE A 245 -1.24 23.62 14.69
CA ILE A 245 -1.33 25.08 14.51
C ILE A 245 -0.13 25.72 15.20
N HIS A 246 0.56 26.57 14.45
CA HIS A 246 1.58 27.46 14.92
C HIS A 246 1.01 28.89 14.96
N ILE A 247 1.22 29.62 16.07
CA ILE A 247 0.84 31.03 16.17
C ILE A 247 1.93 31.85 16.85
N GLN A 248 2.13 33.07 16.37
CA GLN A 248 3.07 34.05 16.94
C GLN A 248 2.65 35.49 16.64
N GLY A 249 3.02 36.44 17.50
CA GLY A 249 2.79 37.86 17.23
C GLY A 249 3.05 38.77 18.44
N PRO A 250 2.72 40.07 18.33
CA PRO A 250 2.98 41.03 19.40
C PRO A 250 2.28 40.63 20.71
N GLY A 251 3.07 40.48 21.79
CA GLY A 251 2.57 40.04 23.09
C GLY A 251 2.35 38.52 23.23
N LEU A 252 2.71 37.71 22.23
CA LEU A 252 2.61 36.26 22.25
C LEU A 252 3.84 35.61 21.59
N SER A 253 4.68 34.95 22.37
CA SER A 253 5.79 34.16 21.84
C SER A 253 5.28 32.99 20.98
N ALA A 254 6.11 32.53 20.03
CA ALA A 254 5.75 31.43 19.14
C ALA A 254 5.29 30.18 19.92
N ARG A 255 4.12 29.68 19.57
CA ARG A 255 3.53 28.48 20.15
C ARG A 255 3.11 27.55 19.04
N GLN A 256 3.50 26.29 19.19
CA GLN A 256 3.00 25.19 18.39
C GLN A 256 2.08 24.34 19.25
N PHE A 257 0.93 24.04 18.70
CA PHE A 257 -0.04 23.12 19.26
C PHE A 257 -0.11 21.94 18.30
N LEU A 258 0.29 20.76 18.74
CA LEU A 258 0.06 19.52 18.01
C LEU A 258 -1.36 19.05 18.29
N ARG A 259 -1.92 18.33 17.33
CA ARG A 259 -3.25 17.74 17.49
C ARG A 259 -3.34 16.79 18.70
N GLN A 260 -2.24 16.15 19.05
CA GLN A 260 -2.16 15.17 20.14
C GLN A 260 -2.00 15.85 21.52
N ASP A 261 -1.80 17.17 21.55
CA ASP A 261 -1.56 17.90 22.80
C ASP A 261 -2.85 18.13 23.58
N ALA A 262 -2.78 17.97 24.90
CA ALA A 262 -3.93 18.11 25.79
C ALA A 262 -4.36 19.58 26.04
N VAL A 263 -3.58 20.58 25.61
CA VAL A 263 -3.81 22.00 25.89
C VAL A 263 -3.70 22.83 24.61
N THR A 264 -4.82 23.43 24.19
CA THR A 264 -4.95 24.28 22.97
C THR A 264 -5.31 25.73 23.29
N ARG A 265 -5.13 26.13 24.56
CA ARG A 265 -5.49 27.46 25.06
C ARG A 265 -4.32 28.42 24.94
N LEU A 266 -4.57 29.55 24.31
CA LEU A 266 -3.67 30.69 24.30
C LEU A 266 -3.86 31.55 25.56
N PRO A 267 -2.80 32.23 26.03
CA PRO A 267 -2.96 33.29 27.02
C PRO A 267 -3.82 34.42 26.45
N PHE A 268 -4.39 35.26 27.32
CA PHE A 268 -5.20 36.42 26.91
C PHE A 268 -4.40 37.35 25.99
N VAL A 269 -5.07 37.93 25.00
CA VAL A 269 -4.46 38.84 24.03
C VAL A 269 -5.26 40.14 23.96
N GLY A 270 -4.61 41.23 23.57
CA GLY A 270 -5.27 42.54 23.48
C GLY A 270 -6.08 42.76 22.18
N PRO A 271 -6.96 43.78 22.15
CA PRO A 271 -7.70 44.17 20.95
C PRO A 271 -6.79 44.82 19.88
N ASN A 272 -7.20 44.77 18.60
CA ASN A 272 -6.48 45.30 17.43
C ASN A 272 -5.01 44.83 17.28
N ARG A 273 -4.74 43.56 17.58
CA ARG A 273 -3.41 42.94 17.43
C ARG A 273 -3.44 41.92 16.30
N THR A 274 -2.45 41.99 15.41
CA THR A 274 -2.29 41.03 14.31
C THR A 274 -1.26 39.96 14.66
N PHE A 275 -1.66 38.70 14.56
CA PHE A 275 -0.84 37.51 14.77
C PHE A 275 -0.67 36.75 13.46
N GLN A 276 0.50 36.14 13.27
CA GLN A 276 0.74 35.20 12.19
C GLN A 276 0.34 33.81 12.66
N VAL A 277 -0.49 33.14 11.87
CA VAL A 277 -1.03 31.82 12.14
C VAL A 277 -0.69 30.92 10.96
N GLU A 278 0.01 29.83 11.21
CA GLU A 278 0.29 28.78 10.23
C GLU A 278 -0.29 27.47 10.71
N PHE A 279 -0.93 26.70 9.83
CA PHE A 279 -1.37 25.36 10.19
C PHE A 279 -0.99 24.34 9.14
N PHE A 280 -0.73 23.13 9.61
CA PHE A 280 -0.20 22.02 8.83
C PHE A 280 -1.31 20.98 8.59
N VAL A 281 -1.42 20.50 7.36
CA VAL A 281 -2.45 19.56 6.94
C VAL A 281 -1.81 18.37 6.25
N ASP A 282 -2.16 17.16 6.69
CA ASP A 282 -1.92 15.92 5.97
C ASP A 282 -3.19 15.54 5.20
N TYR A 283 -3.12 15.55 3.87
CA TYR A 283 -4.23 15.15 3.00
C TYR A 283 -4.17 13.66 2.63
N GLY A 284 -3.14 12.94 3.09
CA GLY A 284 -2.83 11.58 2.67
C GLY A 284 -2.63 11.47 1.15
N ASN A 285 -2.83 10.27 0.62
CA ASN A 285 -2.68 9.96 -0.81
C ASN A 285 -3.94 10.29 -1.65
N GLY A 286 -4.96 10.94 -1.07
CA GLY A 286 -6.23 11.17 -1.74
C GLY A 286 -6.18 12.30 -2.77
N HIS A 287 -6.56 12.02 -4.01
CA HIS A 287 -6.62 12.99 -5.11
C HIS A 287 -8.05 13.55 -5.27
N GLY A 288 -8.38 14.63 -4.55
CA GLY A 288 -9.64 15.36 -4.67
C GLY A 288 -9.43 16.88 -4.66
N THR A 289 -10.50 17.67 -4.79
CA THR A 289 -10.43 19.14 -4.67
C THR A 289 -10.10 19.50 -3.23
N ARG A 290 -8.91 20.08 -3.01
CA ARG A 290 -8.38 20.41 -1.67
C ARG A 290 -8.62 21.87 -1.34
N THR A 291 -9.10 22.16 -0.13
CA THR A 291 -9.12 23.53 0.41
C THR A 291 -8.56 23.56 1.83
N ALA A 292 -7.90 24.65 2.20
CA ALA A 292 -7.40 24.91 3.55
C ALA A 292 -7.69 26.37 3.93
N THR A 293 -8.57 26.58 4.91
CA THR A 293 -9.06 27.88 5.34
C THR A 293 -8.80 28.14 6.83
N LEU A 294 -8.58 29.41 7.19
CA LEU A 294 -8.57 29.85 8.59
C LEU A 294 -9.77 30.77 8.82
N GLU A 295 -10.50 30.52 9.90
CA GLU A 295 -11.65 31.30 10.32
C GLU A 295 -11.41 31.85 11.73
N SER A 296 -12.02 33.00 12.04
CA SER A 296 -12.02 33.52 13.41
C SER A 296 -13.39 34.05 13.83
N THR A 297 -13.73 33.86 15.11
CA THR A 297 -14.98 34.35 15.72
C THR A 297 -14.92 35.84 16.06
N CYS A 298 -13.73 36.43 15.99
CA CYS A 298 -13.54 37.81 16.33
C CYS A 298 -12.42 38.40 15.47
N GLY A 299 -12.59 39.67 15.10
CA GLY A 299 -11.61 40.34 14.26
C GLY A 299 -11.61 39.80 12.83
N THR A 300 -10.46 39.90 12.15
CA THR A 300 -10.35 39.62 10.71
C THR A 300 -9.21 38.67 10.42
N VAL A 301 -9.39 37.83 9.39
CA VAL A 301 -8.37 36.88 8.91
C VAL A 301 -8.06 37.18 7.45
N VAL A 302 -6.78 37.23 7.11
CA VAL A 302 -6.29 37.47 5.75
C VAL A 302 -5.37 36.32 5.36
N ARG A 303 -5.68 35.64 4.25
CA ARG A 303 -4.90 34.50 3.75
C ARG A 303 -3.56 34.98 3.19
N GLY A 304 -2.49 34.32 3.61
CA GLY A 304 -1.12 34.55 3.15
C GLY A 304 -0.62 33.40 2.28
N THR A 305 0.66 33.06 2.44
CA THR A 305 1.32 31.99 1.69
C THR A 305 0.60 30.66 1.86
N ASP A 306 0.35 29.96 0.75
CA ASP A 306 -0.37 28.70 0.74
C ASP A 306 0.42 27.67 -0.07
N THR A 307 1.07 26.75 0.64
CA THR A 307 1.82 25.67 0.00
C THR A 307 0.91 24.51 -0.42
N CYS A 308 -0.34 24.46 0.07
CA CYS A 308 -1.35 23.48 -0.33
C CYS A 308 -1.92 23.76 -1.73
N ALA A 309 -1.92 25.02 -2.17
CA ALA A 309 -2.42 25.43 -3.48
C ALA A 309 -1.43 25.19 -4.63
N THR A 310 -0.11 25.20 -4.38
CA THR A 310 0.93 25.13 -5.42
C THR A 310 1.64 23.77 -5.51
N SER A 311 1.28 22.79 -4.68
CA SER A 311 2.07 21.57 -4.53
C SER A 311 1.43 20.35 -5.20
N PRO A 312 2.02 19.80 -6.28
CA PRO A 312 1.43 18.68 -6.99
C PRO A 312 1.61 17.32 -6.27
N ALA A 313 2.39 17.23 -5.17
CA ALA A 313 2.80 15.91 -4.67
C ALA A 313 3.19 15.70 -3.17
N PRO A 314 3.07 16.61 -2.20
CA PRO A 314 3.31 16.22 -0.82
C PRO A 314 1.99 15.81 -0.15
N ALA A 315 2.05 14.70 0.59
CA ALA A 315 0.99 14.28 1.50
C ALA A 315 0.70 15.36 2.56
N THR A 316 1.69 16.19 2.89
CA THR A 316 1.61 17.25 3.89
C THR A 316 1.88 18.65 3.31
N CYS A 317 1.15 19.67 3.78
CA CYS A 317 1.34 21.07 3.38
C CYS A 317 0.97 22.03 4.51
N SER A 318 1.26 23.33 4.36
CA SER A 318 0.87 24.38 5.30
C SER A 318 0.24 25.60 4.63
N VAL A 319 -0.62 26.30 5.37
CA VAL A 319 -1.20 27.60 4.96
C VAL A 319 -1.01 28.63 6.06
N GLN A 320 -0.56 29.81 5.66
CA GLN A 320 -0.32 30.95 6.54
C GLN A 320 -1.44 31.98 6.44
N TYR A 321 -1.73 32.64 7.55
CA TYR A 321 -2.74 33.67 7.69
C TYR A 321 -2.29 34.77 8.65
N ALA A 322 -2.73 35.99 8.40
CA ALA A 322 -2.69 37.08 9.37
C ALA A 322 -4.06 37.18 10.05
N TRP A 323 -4.12 37.02 11.37
CA TRP A 323 -5.33 37.19 12.19
C TRP A 323 -5.23 38.44 13.05
N THR A 324 -6.14 39.39 12.88
CA THR A 324 -6.20 40.63 13.65
C THR A 324 -7.38 40.59 14.62
N THR A 325 -7.15 40.73 15.93
CA THR A 325 -8.20 40.73 16.98
C THR A 325 -9.15 41.93 16.86
N PRO A 326 -10.40 41.84 17.36
CA PRO A 326 -11.39 42.91 17.27
C PRO A 326 -10.95 44.18 18.00
N ALA A 327 -11.56 45.30 17.65
CA ALA A 327 -11.30 46.59 18.28
C ALA A 327 -11.89 46.72 19.69
N LEU A 328 -12.90 45.91 20.02
CA LEU A 328 -13.53 45.86 21.34
C LEU A 328 -13.21 44.52 22.02
N PRO A 329 -13.15 44.48 23.37
CA PRO A 329 -12.99 43.24 24.10
C PRO A 329 -14.04 42.22 23.67
N SER A 330 -13.56 41.00 23.53
CA SER A 330 -14.39 39.85 23.30
C SER A 330 -14.05 38.83 24.38
N PRO A 331 -15.03 38.42 25.19
CA PRO A 331 -14.80 37.47 26.28
C PRO A 331 -14.22 36.15 25.75
N THR A 332 -14.37 35.87 24.46
CA THR A 332 -13.75 34.75 23.77
C THR A 332 -13.38 35.09 22.34
N CYS A 333 -12.23 34.59 21.91
CA CYS A 333 -11.70 34.73 20.56
C CYS A 333 -11.08 33.42 20.14
N VAL A 334 -11.62 32.85 19.08
CA VAL A 334 -11.23 31.53 18.59
C VAL A 334 -10.70 31.68 17.17
N VAL A 335 -9.61 30.97 16.91
CA VAL A 335 -9.01 30.83 15.58
C VAL A 335 -9.06 29.35 15.23
N LYS A 336 -9.62 29.06 14.07
CA LYS A 336 -9.91 27.70 13.64
C LYS A 336 -9.35 27.45 12.25
N ALA A 337 -8.40 26.53 12.17
CA ALA A 337 -7.90 25.96 10.93
C ALA A 337 -8.87 24.90 10.44
N ARG A 338 -9.16 24.90 9.13
CA ARG A 338 -10.03 23.93 8.48
C ARG A 338 -9.41 23.47 7.18
N ALA A 339 -9.51 22.18 6.88
CA ALA A 339 -9.07 21.59 5.64
C ALA A 339 -10.18 20.72 5.04
N THR A 340 -10.27 20.63 3.70
CA THR A 340 -11.20 19.75 2.98
C THR A 340 -10.54 18.98 1.84
N ASN A 341 -11.00 17.75 1.56
CA ASN A 341 -10.63 16.93 0.40
C ASN A 341 -11.93 16.32 -0.19
N GLY A 342 -12.44 16.88 -1.29
CA GLY A 342 -13.80 16.55 -1.76
C GLY A 342 -14.88 17.02 -0.77
N THR A 343 -15.80 16.15 -0.36
CA THR A 343 -16.84 16.43 0.67
C THR A 343 -16.31 16.35 2.10
N LEU A 344 -15.13 15.80 2.32
CA LEU A 344 -14.59 15.67 3.67
C LEU A 344 -13.90 16.91 4.18
N ALA A 345 -14.00 17.10 5.49
CA ALA A 345 -13.32 18.17 6.19
C ALA A 345 -12.73 17.71 7.52
N ASP A 346 -11.77 18.49 7.97
CA ASP A 346 -11.19 18.43 9.29
C ASP A 346 -10.82 19.82 9.78
N SER A 347 -10.72 20.01 11.10
CA SER A 347 -10.39 21.30 11.67
C SER A 347 -9.73 21.19 13.03
N PHE A 348 -8.87 22.14 13.33
CA PHE A 348 -8.17 22.27 14.61
C PHE A 348 -8.26 23.73 15.06
N ALA A 349 -8.40 24.01 16.35
CA ALA A 349 -8.63 25.37 16.84
C ALA A 349 -7.87 25.65 18.11
N ILE A 350 -7.54 26.92 18.27
CA ILE A 350 -6.96 27.47 19.49
C ILE A 350 -7.76 28.70 19.90
N GLY A 351 -7.83 28.94 21.20
CA GLY A 351 -8.72 29.95 21.76
C GLY A 351 -8.05 30.79 22.83
N THR A 352 -8.46 32.05 22.90
CA THR A 352 -8.03 33.05 23.87
C THR A 352 -9.22 33.90 24.30
N MET A 353 -9.03 34.77 25.28
CA MET A 353 -9.92 35.91 25.51
C MET A 353 -9.26 37.16 24.95
N VAL A 354 -10.05 38.02 24.33
CA VAL A 354 -9.61 39.38 24.01
C VAL A 354 -10.15 40.29 25.09
N ASP A 355 -9.29 40.60 26.04
CA ASP A 355 -9.61 41.57 27.06
C ASP A 355 -8.66 42.76 26.92
N TRP A 356 -8.95 43.85 27.62
CA TRP A 356 -7.97 44.88 27.86
C TRP A 356 -6.91 44.30 28.80
N VAL A 357 -6.01 43.50 28.23
CA VAL A 357 -4.79 43.07 28.90
C VAL A 357 -4.01 44.36 29.19
N PRO A 358 -3.64 44.64 30.46
CA PRO A 358 -2.87 45.83 30.81
C PRO A 358 -1.58 45.99 29.99
#